data_AF-A0A7C3KIA9-F1
#
_entry.id   AF-A0A7C3KIA9-F1
#
_cell.length_a   1.000
_cell.length_b   1.000
_cell.length_c   1.000
_cell.angle_alpha   90.00
_cell.angle_beta   90.00
_cell.angle_gamma   90.00
#
_symmetry.space_group_name_H-M   'P 1'
#
loop_
_entity.id
_entity.type
_entity.pdbx_description
1 polymer ?
#
loop_
_entity_poly.entity_id
_entity_poly.type
_entity_poly.pdbx_seq_one_letter_code
_entity_poly.pdbx_strand_id
1 'polypeptide(L)'
;MPTPLRPTAKAGVAVSKPASVVKFSDKLTDSLNDITKMINEHKSMIDSIQEIALELTTSIGTLHTLTVKYAGIANNILDGLLPIAKGLPIIPKNILEMLINLESITQKIIDSKDQTARTITDVQTGLRTGDVNRIKGHAGELQNVTRTLTAILPK
;
A
#
# COMPACT_ATOMS: atom_id res chain seq x y z
N MET A 1 83.44 34.14 2.26
CA MET A 1 82.69 33.81 3.48
C MET A 1 82.27 32.35 3.43
N PRO A 2 82.48 31.56 4.49
CA PRO A 2 82.11 30.14 4.54
C PRO A 2 80.72 29.94 5.16
N THR A 3 79.96 28.98 4.65
CA THR A 3 78.75 28.42 5.29
C THR A 3 78.75 26.89 5.12
N PRO A 4 78.13 26.13 6.04
CA PRO A 4 78.77 24.97 6.67
C PRO A 4 78.28 23.60 6.17
N LEU A 5 79.14 22.60 6.36
CA LEU A 5 78.87 21.15 6.25
C LEU A 5 77.87 20.68 7.33
N ARG A 6 76.87 19.85 6.96
CA ARG A 6 76.47 18.65 7.74
C ARG A 6 75.42 17.78 7.01
N PRO A 7 75.18 16.52 7.43
CA PRO A 7 75.76 15.32 6.83
C PRO A 7 74.71 14.38 6.21
N THR A 8 75.22 13.43 5.43
CA THR A 8 74.52 12.25 4.91
C THR A 8 73.78 11.47 6.02
N ALA A 9 72.46 11.62 6.07
CA ALA A 9 71.59 10.75 6.87
C ALA A 9 71.20 9.53 6.02
N LYS A 10 71.66 8.36 6.49
CA LYS A 10 71.39 7.03 5.96
C LYS A 10 69.91 6.81 5.66
N ALA A 11 69.65 6.14 4.54
CA ALA A 11 68.35 5.57 4.22
C ALA A 11 67.84 4.72 5.40
N GLY A 12 66.86 5.26 6.12
CA GLY A 12 66.07 4.48 7.06
C GLY A 12 65.26 3.48 6.24
N VAL A 13 65.58 2.20 6.37
CA VAL A 13 64.75 1.12 5.87
C VAL A 13 63.40 1.26 6.59
N ALA A 14 62.39 1.76 5.88
CA ALA A 14 61.03 1.71 6.36
C ALA A 14 60.66 0.22 6.46
N VAL A 15 60.64 -0.31 7.68
CA VAL A 15 60.07 -1.62 7.96
C VAL A 15 58.59 -1.51 7.63
N SER A 16 58.22 -1.94 6.43
CA SER A 16 56.83 -2.14 6.06
C SER A 16 56.25 -3.14 7.06
N LYS A 17 55.32 -2.68 7.91
CA LYS A 17 54.49 -3.57 8.73
C LYS A 17 54.02 -4.72 7.82
N PRO A 18 54.17 -6.00 8.24
CA PRO A 18 53.64 -7.09 7.44
C PRO A 18 52.15 -6.81 7.23
N ALA A 19 51.73 -6.74 5.96
CA ALA A 19 50.33 -6.60 5.62
C ALA A 19 49.58 -7.71 6.40
N SER A 20 48.73 -7.31 7.34
CA SER A 20 47.98 -8.26 8.16
C SER A 20 47.15 -9.10 7.20
N VAL A 21 47.50 -10.37 7.06
CA VAL A 21 46.75 -11.30 6.22
C VAL A 21 45.34 -11.34 6.79
N VAL A 22 44.40 -10.70 6.11
CA VAL A 22 42.99 -10.74 6.46
C VAL A 22 42.55 -12.17 6.24
N LYS A 23 42.18 -12.87 7.32
CA LYS A 23 41.73 -14.25 7.19
C LYS A 23 40.37 -14.25 6.49
N PHE A 24 40.20 -15.13 5.52
CA PHE A 24 38.91 -15.33 4.84
C PHE A 24 37.77 -15.64 5.83
N SER A 25 38.08 -16.31 6.95
CA SER A 25 37.14 -16.56 8.05
C SER A 25 36.57 -15.28 8.65
N ASP A 26 37.40 -14.25 8.81
CA ASP A 26 37.00 -12.99 9.45
C ASP A 26 36.07 -12.22 8.51
N LYS A 27 36.41 -12.17 7.21
CA LYS A 27 35.54 -11.60 6.17
C LYS A 27 34.21 -12.33 5.99
N LEU A 28 34.23 -13.67 6.07
CA LEU A 28 33.02 -14.46 6.03
C LEU A 28 32.13 -14.18 7.24
N THR A 29 32.72 -14.09 8.43
CA THR A 29 31.99 -13.77 9.68
C THR A 29 31.38 -12.37 9.64
N ASP A 30 32.15 -11.37 9.18
CA ASP A 30 31.64 -10.01 8.96
C ASP A 30 30.46 -10.01 7.98
N SER A 31 30.57 -10.74 6.86
CA SER A 31 29.49 -10.84 5.86
C SER A 31 28.24 -11.51 6.43
N LEU A 32 28.38 -12.55 7.28
CA LEU A 32 27.25 -13.19 7.94
C LEU A 32 26.56 -12.26 8.96
N ASN A 33 27.35 -11.45 9.68
CA ASN A 33 26.82 -10.42 10.58
C ASN A 33 26.07 -9.33 9.80
N ASP A 34 26.60 -8.89 8.66
CA ASP A 34 25.94 -7.92 7.79
C ASP A 34 24.63 -8.47 7.20
N ILE A 35 24.63 -9.73 6.74
CA ILE A 35 23.40 -10.41 6.28
C ILE A 35 22.38 -10.49 7.42
N THR A 36 22.81 -10.84 8.63
CA THR A 36 21.92 -10.91 9.80
C THR A 36 21.33 -9.54 10.13
N LYS A 37 22.14 -8.48 10.08
CA LYS A 37 21.68 -7.11 10.29
C LYS A 37 20.66 -6.70 9.23
N MET A 38 20.97 -6.97 7.95
CA MET A 38 20.07 -6.69 6.83
C MET A 38 18.73 -7.45 6.96
N ILE A 39 18.76 -8.72 7.38
CA ILE A 39 17.53 -9.51 7.63
C ILE A 39 16.68 -8.86 8.72
N ASN A 40 17.29 -8.39 9.82
CA ASN A 40 16.56 -7.75 10.91
C ASN A 40 15.97 -6.39 10.49
N GLU A 41 16.69 -5.60 9.69
CA GLU A 41 16.19 -4.35 9.12
C GLU A 41 15.01 -4.62 8.17
N HIS A 42 15.13 -5.59 7.27
CA HIS A 42 14.05 -5.99 6.38
C HIS A 42 12.83 -6.53 7.13
N LYS A 43 13.02 -7.28 8.22
CA LYS A 43 11.92 -7.74 9.08
C LYS A 43 11.15 -6.55 9.65
N SER A 44 11.83 -5.59 10.26
CA SER A 44 11.21 -4.38 10.81
C SER A 44 10.42 -3.60 9.75
N MET A 45 10.97 -3.50 8.54
CA MET A 45 10.28 -2.87 7.41
C MET A 45 9.02 -3.65 6.99
N ILE A 46 9.09 -4.98 6.89
CA ILE A 46 7.95 -5.84 6.53
C ILE A 46 6.84 -5.73 7.59
N ASP A 47 7.20 -5.76 8.87
CA ASP A 47 6.27 -5.60 9.99
C ASP A 47 5.55 -4.23 9.88
N SER A 48 6.30 -3.17 9.57
CA SER A 48 5.74 -1.82 9.36
C SER A 48 4.78 -1.77 8.15
N ILE A 49 5.13 -2.41 7.03
CA ILE A 49 4.26 -2.50 5.84
C ILE A 49 2.97 -3.25 6.18
N GLN A 50 3.06 -4.34 6.95
CA GLN A 50 1.91 -5.13 7.37
C GLN A 50 0.97 -4.32 8.28
N GLU A 51 1.52 -3.56 9.22
CA GLU A 51 0.74 -2.70 10.12
C GLU A 51 0.00 -1.61 9.34
N ILE A 52 0.70 -0.89 8.45
CA ILE A 52 0.10 0.12 7.56
C ILE A 52 -0.98 -0.51 6.68
N ALA A 53 -0.72 -1.69 6.11
CA ALA A 53 -1.69 -2.39 5.27
C ALA A 53 -2.95 -2.79 6.06
N LEU A 54 -2.82 -3.19 7.33
CA LEU A 54 -3.96 -3.49 8.20
C LEU A 54 -4.80 -2.25 8.50
N GLU A 55 -4.16 -1.12 8.80
CA GLU A 55 -4.84 0.15 9.05
C GLU A 55 -5.56 0.66 7.80
N LEU A 56 -4.91 0.57 6.63
CA LEU A 56 -5.52 0.91 5.34
C LEU A 56 -6.70 0.01 5.01
N THR A 57 -6.57 -1.31 5.21
CA THR A 57 -7.66 -2.27 4.98
C THR A 57 -8.85 -1.98 5.90
N THR A 58 -8.59 -1.65 7.17
CA THR A 58 -9.62 -1.24 8.13
C THR A 58 -10.31 0.06 7.72
N SER A 59 -9.54 1.03 7.23
CA SER A 59 -10.06 2.31 6.73
C SER A 59 -10.94 2.11 5.50
N ILE A 60 -10.51 1.27 4.55
CA ILE A 60 -11.31 0.87 3.38
C ILE A 60 -12.61 0.19 3.82
N GLY A 61 -12.57 -0.70 4.81
CA GLY A 61 -13.79 -1.35 5.32
C GLY A 61 -14.79 -0.38 5.94
N THR A 62 -14.29 0.62 6.68
CA THR A 62 -15.13 1.68 7.25
C THR A 62 -15.74 2.52 6.14
N LEU A 63 -14.94 2.95 5.17
CA LEU A 63 -15.40 3.74 4.02
C LEU A 63 -16.44 2.97 3.20
N HIS A 64 -16.18 1.71 2.87
CA HIS A 64 -17.12 0.84 2.15
C HIS A 64 -18.45 0.72 2.90
N THR A 65 -18.42 0.51 4.21
CA THR A 65 -19.64 0.43 5.04
C THR A 65 -20.45 1.72 4.96
N LEU A 66 -19.80 2.88 5.08
CA LEU A 66 -20.46 4.18 4.93
C LEU A 66 -21.01 4.36 3.51
N THR A 67 -20.23 4.04 2.50
CA THR A 67 -20.64 4.16 1.10
C THR A 67 -21.85 3.28 0.78
N VAL A 68 -21.87 2.02 1.22
CA VAL A 68 -23.04 1.14 1.07
C VAL A 68 -24.26 1.72 1.78
N LYS A 69 -24.10 2.25 3.01
CA LYS A 69 -25.20 2.86 3.76
C LYS A 69 -25.80 4.05 3.01
N TYR A 70 -24.96 4.95 2.51
CA TYR A 70 -25.41 6.12 1.76
C TYR A 70 -25.95 5.76 0.37
N ALA A 71 -25.37 4.77 -0.30
CA ALA A 71 -25.91 4.23 -1.54
C ALA A 71 -27.31 3.65 -1.33
N GLY A 72 -27.56 2.93 -0.23
CA GLY A 72 -28.89 2.44 0.13
C GLY A 72 -29.90 3.56 0.37
N ILE A 73 -29.51 4.64 1.06
CA ILE A 73 -30.38 5.82 1.24
C ILE A 73 -30.69 6.47 -0.11
N ALA A 74 -29.68 6.68 -0.94
CA ALA A 74 -29.84 7.27 -2.26
C ALA A 74 -30.74 6.40 -3.16
N ASN A 75 -30.57 5.07 -3.16
CA ASN A 75 -31.41 4.15 -3.94
C ASN A 75 -32.88 4.26 -3.54
N ASN A 76 -33.19 4.21 -2.23
CA ASN A 76 -34.57 4.35 -1.75
C ASN A 76 -35.21 5.69 -2.15
N ILE A 77 -34.43 6.77 -2.15
CA ILE A 77 -34.88 8.08 -2.61
C ILE A 77 -35.15 8.05 -4.13
N LEU A 78 -34.23 7.47 -4.90
CA LEU A 78 -34.34 7.36 -6.36
C LEU A 78 -35.53 6.47 -6.76
N ASP A 79 -35.77 5.35 -6.08
CA ASP A 79 -36.91 4.46 -6.30
C ASP A 79 -38.25 5.20 -6.15
N GLY A 80 -38.34 6.12 -5.18
CA GLY A 80 -39.52 6.96 -4.96
C GLY A 80 -39.64 8.14 -5.93
N LEU A 81 -38.52 8.77 -6.30
CA LEU A 81 -38.51 9.98 -7.12
C LEU A 81 -38.52 9.72 -8.63
N LEU A 82 -37.85 8.66 -9.12
CA LEU A 82 -37.75 8.34 -10.55
C LEU A 82 -39.11 8.16 -11.23
N PRO A 83 -40.10 7.46 -10.64
CA PRO A 83 -41.43 7.33 -11.25
C PRO A 83 -42.13 8.68 -11.41
N ILE A 84 -42.00 9.56 -10.41
CA ILE A 84 -42.55 10.92 -10.44
C ILE A 84 -41.86 11.75 -11.52
N ALA A 85 -40.53 11.64 -11.60
CA ALA A 85 -39.73 12.33 -12.60
C ALA A 85 -40.08 11.88 -14.03
N LYS A 86 -40.23 10.57 -14.26
CA LYS A 86 -40.64 10.02 -15.56
C LYS A 86 -42.08 10.41 -15.93
N GLY A 87 -42.94 10.69 -14.95
CA GLY A 87 -44.33 11.12 -15.15
C GLY A 87 -44.50 12.61 -15.45
N LEU A 88 -43.46 13.43 -15.30
CA LEU A 88 -43.52 14.87 -15.53
C LEU A 88 -43.09 15.23 -16.97
N PRO A 89 -43.90 15.97 -17.74
CA PRO A 89 -43.62 16.30 -19.14
C PRO A 89 -42.44 17.27 -19.34
N ILE A 90 -41.95 17.94 -18.29
CA ILE A 90 -40.89 18.96 -18.38
C ILE A 90 -39.73 18.61 -17.44
N ILE A 91 -39.09 17.46 -17.65
CA ILE A 91 -37.79 17.16 -17.03
C ILE A 91 -36.69 17.20 -18.11
N PRO A 92 -35.66 18.03 -17.93
CA PRO A 92 -34.49 18.02 -18.79
C PRO A 92 -33.84 16.63 -18.86
N LYS A 93 -33.53 16.14 -20.07
CA LYS A 93 -32.96 14.79 -20.30
C LYS A 93 -31.69 14.53 -19.48
N ASN A 94 -30.85 15.54 -19.32
CA ASN A 94 -29.62 15.47 -18.52
C ASN A 94 -29.89 15.18 -17.04
N ILE A 95 -31.00 15.66 -16.47
CA ILE A 95 -31.36 15.38 -15.07
C ILE A 95 -31.87 13.94 -14.96
N LEU A 96 -32.69 13.49 -15.91
CA LEU A 96 -33.19 12.12 -15.94
C LEU A 96 -32.04 11.10 -16.08
N GLU A 97 -31.10 11.37 -16.99
CA GLU A 97 -29.89 10.57 -17.17
C GLU A 97 -29.02 10.56 -15.91
N MET A 98 -28.89 11.71 -15.22
CA MET A 98 -28.17 11.77 -13.96
C MET A 98 -28.81 10.87 -12.89
N LEU A 99 -30.14 10.89 -12.75
CA LEU A 99 -30.85 10.05 -11.78
C LEU A 99 -30.72 8.55 -12.10
N ILE A 100 -30.81 8.18 -13.37
CA ILE A 100 -30.61 6.78 -13.83
C ILE A 100 -29.16 6.33 -13.59
N ASN A 101 -28.18 7.21 -13.86
CA ASN A 101 -26.77 6.90 -13.61
C ASN A 101 -26.48 6.76 -12.12
N LEU A 102 -27.07 7.61 -11.28
CA LEU A 102 -26.97 7.51 -9.82
C LEU A 102 -27.57 6.19 -9.33
N GLU A 103 -28.76 5.82 -9.80
CA GLU A 103 -29.42 4.54 -9.47
C GLU A 103 -28.52 3.35 -9.85
N SER A 104 -27.93 3.37 -11.06
CA SER A 104 -27.03 2.31 -11.51
C SER A 104 -25.78 2.20 -10.64
N ILE A 105 -25.19 3.32 -10.23
CA ILE A 105 -24.00 3.33 -9.38
C ILE A 105 -24.36 2.86 -7.96
N THR A 106 -25.45 3.37 -7.39
CA THR A 106 -25.89 2.97 -6.05
C THR A 106 -26.23 1.50 -5.98
N GLN A 107 -26.91 0.97 -7.00
CA GLN A 107 -27.25 -0.44 -7.08
C GLN A 107 -25.98 -1.31 -7.17
N LYS A 108 -25.00 -0.95 -8.01
CA LYS A 108 -23.72 -1.68 -8.09
C LYS A 108 -22.97 -1.74 -6.76
N ILE A 109 -23.02 -0.67 -5.96
CA ILE A 109 -22.41 -0.63 -4.63
C ILE A 109 -23.15 -1.58 -3.68
N ILE A 110 -24.49 -1.55 -3.71
CA ILE A 110 -25.33 -2.39 -2.86
C ILE A 110 -25.11 -3.86 -3.21
N ASP A 111 -25.10 -4.20 -4.50
CA ASP A 111 -24.93 -5.57 -5.00
C ASP A 111 -23.53 -6.13 -4.65
N SER A 112 -22.50 -5.28 -4.69
CA SER A 112 -21.12 -5.67 -4.37
C SER A 112 -20.79 -5.65 -2.87
N LYS A 113 -21.74 -5.25 -2.01
CA LYS A 113 -21.54 -5.09 -0.56
C LYS A 113 -20.92 -6.33 0.08
N ASP A 114 -21.56 -7.47 -0.10
CA ASP A 114 -21.23 -8.71 0.62
C ASP A 114 -19.91 -9.30 0.11
N GLN A 115 -19.69 -9.26 -1.22
CA GLN A 115 -18.41 -9.66 -1.80
C GLN A 115 -17.27 -8.80 -1.26
N THR A 116 -17.43 -7.48 -1.32
CA THR A 116 -16.40 -6.54 -0.84
C THR A 116 -16.11 -6.72 0.65
N ALA A 117 -17.13 -6.91 1.48
CA ALA A 117 -16.96 -7.16 2.90
C ALA A 117 -16.16 -8.45 3.18
N ARG A 118 -16.43 -9.51 2.41
CA ARG A 118 -15.63 -10.75 2.46
C ARG A 118 -14.20 -10.50 2.01
N THR A 119 -13.99 -9.81 0.90
CA THR A 119 -12.66 -9.46 0.40
C THR A 119 -11.83 -8.72 1.45
N ILE A 120 -12.41 -7.70 2.10
CA ILE A 120 -11.75 -6.94 3.17
C ILE A 120 -11.38 -7.86 4.34
N THR A 121 -12.31 -8.71 4.76
CA THR A 121 -12.09 -9.66 5.88
C THR A 121 -10.98 -10.66 5.56
N ASP A 122 -10.95 -11.16 4.32
CA ASP A 122 -9.95 -12.12 3.86
C ASP A 122 -8.57 -11.47 3.77
N VAL A 123 -8.47 -10.23 3.27
CA VAL A 123 -7.22 -9.48 3.24
C VAL A 123 -6.73 -9.15 4.65
N GLN A 124 -7.61 -8.72 5.55
CA GLN A 124 -7.27 -8.47 6.96
C GLN A 124 -6.77 -9.76 7.64
N THR A 125 -7.41 -10.89 7.36
CA THR A 125 -6.99 -12.20 7.86
C THR A 125 -5.63 -12.60 7.28
N GLY A 126 -5.44 -12.43 5.97
CA GLY A 126 -4.17 -12.72 5.28
C GLY A 126 -3.03 -11.88 5.83
N LEU A 127 -3.26 -10.58 6.04
CA LEU A 127 -2.30 -9.68 6.67
C LEU A 127 -1.98 -10.10 8.10
N ARG A 128 -2.96 -10.47 8.93
CA ARG A 128 -2.70 -10.91 10.33
C ARG A 128 -1.96 -12.24 10.42
N THR A 129 -2.17 -13.14 9.46
CA THR A 129 -1.60 -14.49 9.46
C THR A 129 -0.32 -14.63 8.63
N GLY A 130 0.05 -13.59 7.88
CA GLY A 130 1.17 -13.64 6.93
C GLY A 130 0.88 -14.49 5.68
N ASP A 131 -0.39 -14.80 5.39
CA ASP A 131 -0.79 -15.57 4.22
C ASP A 131 -0.77 -14.70 2.96
N VAL A 132 0.38 -14.69 2.29
CA VAL A 132 0.61 -13.93 1.05
C VAL A 132 -0.27 -14.42 -0.11
N ASN A 133 -0.68 -15.69 -0.12
CA ASN A 133 -1.53 -16.22 -1.19
C ASN A 133 -2.95 -15.67 -1.10
N ARG A 134 -3.48 -15.53 0.13
CA ARG A 134 -4.76 -14.85 0.37
C ARG A 134 -4.70 -13.36 0.00
N ILE A 135 -3.63 -12.66 0.34
CA ILE A 135 -3.46 -11.24 -0.03
C ILE A 135 -3.40 -11.08 -1.55
N LYS A 136 -2.64 -11.93 -2.25
CA LYS A 136 -2.50 -11.89 -3.71
C LYS A 136 -3.79 -12.25 -4.45
N GLY A 137 -4.54 -13.24 -3.95
CA GLY A 137 -5.82 -13.65 -4.55
C GLY A 137 -6.85 -12.53 -4.60
N HIS A 138 -6.79 -11.62 -3.63
CA HIS A 138 -7.83 -10.62 -3.38
C HIS A 138 -7.42 -9.18 -3.71
N ALA A 139 -6.16 -8.96 -4.12
CA ALA A 139 -5.65 -7.65 -4.51
C ALA A 139 -6.43 -7.02 -5.69
N GLY A 140 -6.83 -7.84 -6.66
CA GLY A 140 -7.64 -7.39 -7.80
C GLY A 140 -9.05 -6.95 -7.39
N GLU A 141 -9.63 -7.62 -6.39
CA GLU A 141 -10.94 -7.28 -5.86
C GLU A 141 -10.90 -5.96 -5.07
N LEU A 142 -9.89 -5.74 -4.23
CA LEU A 142 -9.68 -4.44 -3.57
C LEU A 142 -9.50 -3.30 -4.57
N GLN A 143 -8.78 -3.53 -5.68
CA GLN A 143 -8.67 -2.54 -6.73
C GLN A 143 -10.03 -2.19 -7.35
N ASN A 144 -10.92 -3.17 -7.49
CA ASN A 144 -12.27 -2.96 -7.99
C ASN A 144 -13.14 -2.15 -7.01
N VAL A 145 -12.98 -2.39 -5.70
CA VAL A 145 -13.62 -1.59 -4.64
C VAL A 145 -13.17 -0.13 -4.77
N THR A 146 -11.87 0.13 -4.87
CA THR A 146 -11.34 1.50 -5.04
C THR A 146 -11.90 2.17 -6.28
N ARG A 147 -11.97 1.47 -7.43
CA ARG A 147 -12.57 2.02 -8.66
C ARG A 147 -14.04 2.36 -8.49
N THR A 148 -14.80 1.48 -7.83
CA THR A 148 -16.23 1.69 -7.55
C THR A 148 -16.42 2.90 -6.65
N LEU A 149 -15.64 3.03 -5.58
CA LEU A 149 -15.65 4.20 -4.70
C LEU A 149 -15.28 5.49 -5.45
N THR A 150 -14.28 5.42 -6.34
CA THR A 150 -13.85 6.56 -7.16
C THR A 150 -14.93 7.00 -8.14
N ALA A 151 -15.70 6.06 -8.70
CA ALA A 151 -16.77 6.36 -9.66
C ALA A 151 -17.93 7.17 -9.07
N ILE A 152 -18.05 7.21 -7.74
CA ILE A 152 -19.07 7.97 -7.00
C ILE A 152 -18.64 9.42 -6.78
N LEU A 153 -17.33 9.69 -6.83
CA LEU A 153 -16.83 11.04 -6.60
C LEU A 153 -17.26 11.97 -7.74
N PRO A 154 -17.80 13.16 -7.42
CA PRO A 154 -18.11 14.16 -8.44
C PRO A 154 -16.83 14.55 -9.20
N LYS A 155 -16.94 14.71 -10.52
CA LYS A 155 -15.88 15.23 -11.38
C LYS A 155 -15.86 16.75 -11.36
#